data_AF-A0A918SC30-F1
#
_entry.id   AF-A0A918SC30-F1
#
_cell.length_a   1.000
_cell.length_b   1.000
_cell.length_c   1.000
_cell.angle_alpha   90.00
_cell.angle_beta   90.00
_cell.angle_gamma   90.00
#
_symmetry.space_group_name_H-M   'P 1'
#
loop_
_entity.id
_entity.type
_entity.pdbx_description
1 polymer ?
#
loop_
_entity_poly.entity_id
_entity_poly.type
_entity_poly.pdbx_seq_one_letter_code
_entity_poly.pdbx_strand_id
1 'polypeptide(L)'
;MMHADGAGSYSEYTLILMNIYPQLYTDISIVNWIPGMEQVLESFLRQAKQMGLVNRILFGTDQMIWREAIGIAVNRINSRDFLTAEEKADIFYYNAAEFLGLEEDVIGQHHQMVREVKGN
;
A
#
# COMPACT_ATOMS: atom_id res chain seq x y z
N MET A 1 3.22 -11.88 5.07
CA MET A 1 3.04 -10.42 5.23
C MET A 1 3.97 -9.94 6.32
N MET A 2 4.79 -8.94 6.04
CA MET A 2 5.61 -8.23 7.04
C MET A 2 4.93 -6.89 7.37
N HIS A 3 4.89 -6.53 8.65
CA HIS A 3 4.28 -5.29 9.09
C HIS A 3 5.20 -4.08 8.90
N ALA A 4 4.60 -2.89 8.71
CA ALA A 4 5.24 -1.63 8.33
C ALA A 4 6.33 -1.08 9.28
N ASP A 5 6.69 -1.77 10.36
CA ASP A 5 7.99 -1.54 11.01
C ASP A 5 9.16 -1.83 10.04
N GLY A 6 8.86 -2.62 8.99
CA GLY A 6 9.66 -2.76 7.78
C GLY A 6 9.83 -1.44 7.03
N ALA A 7 8.77 -0.73 6.62
CA ALA A 7 8.90 0.56 5.93
C ALA A 7 9.53 1.67 6.80
N GLY A 8 9.63 1.48 8.12
CA GLY A 8 10.31 2.34 9.08
C GLY A 8 11.83 2.14 9.15
N SER A 9 12.34 1.87 10.35
CA SER A 9 13.78 1.76 10.65
C SER A 9 14.51 0.60 9.94
N TYR A 10 13.77 -0.34 9.35
CA TYR A 10 14.34 -1.54 8.70
C TYR A 10 14.00 -1.65 7.20
N SER A 11 13.67 -0.52 6.56
CA SER A 11 13.16 -0.44 5.17
C SER A 11 14.04 -1.12 4.14
N GLU A 12 15.35 -0.93 4.24
CA GLU A 12 16.31 -1.56 3.33
C GLU A 12 16.27 -3.09 3.45
N TYR A 13 16.24 -3.64 4.67
CA TYR A 13 16.18 -5.07 4.91
C TYR A 13 14.86 -5.68 4.43
N THR A 14 13.73 -4.97 4.62
CA THR A 14 12.43 -5.40 4.10
C THR A 14 12.46 -5.53 2.58
N LEU A 15 12.98 -4.53 1.88
CA LEU A 15 13.08 -4.57 0.41
C LEU A 15 14.03 -5.68 -0.07
N ILE A 16 15.15 -5.90 0.61
CA ILE A 16 16.07 -7.00 0.31
C ILE A 16 15.38 -8.35 0.48
N LEU A 17 14.66 -8.56 1.59
CA LEU A 17 13.94 -9.80 1.85
C LEU A 17 12.84 -10.03 0.81
N MET A 18 12.08 -8.98 0.45
CA MET A 18 11.10 -9.07 -0.63
C MET A 18 11.76 -9.41 -1.97
N ASN A 19 12.92 -8.84 -2.27
CA ASN A 19 13.64 -9.17 -3.50
C ASN A 19 14.09 -10.63 -3.55
N ILE A 20 14.50 -11.21 -2.41
CA ILE A 20 14.96 -12.61 -2.32
C ILE A 20 13.79 -13.60 -2.30
N TYR A 21 12.68 -13.23 -1.66
CA TYR A 21 11.50 -14.09 -1.46
C TYR A 21 10.29 -13.52 -2.22
N PRO A 22 9.99 -14.02 -3.44
CA PRO A 22 8.90 -13.52 -4.29
C PRO A 22 7.53 -13.48 -3.60
N GLN A 23 7.28 -14.44 -2.69
CA GLN A 23 6.04 -14.58 -1.93
C GLN A 23 5.86 -13.54 -0.81
N LEU A 24 6.85 -12.69 -0.56
CA LEU A 24 6.81 -11.74 0.54
C LEU A 24 6.19 -10.40 0.12
N TYR A 25 5.13 -10.03 0.83
CA TYR A 25 4.44 -8.74 0.75
C TYR A 25 4.60 -7.98 2.07
N THR A 26 4.55 -6.66 2.00
CA THR A 26 4.58 -5.77 3.17
C THR A 26 3.45 -4.77 3.12
N ASP A 27 2.91 -4.38 4.26
CA ASP A 27 2.05 -3.19 4.33
C ASP A 27 2.85 -1.94 4.72
N ILE A 28 2.20 -0.78 4.57
CA ILE A 28 2.73 0.54 4.95
C ILE A 28 1.89 1.23 6.04
N SER A 29 1.09 0.47 6.81
CA SER A 29 -0.01 0.98 7.64
C SER A 29 0.38 2.13 8.54
N ILE A 30 1.17 1.89 9.60
CA ILE A 30 1.57 2.93 10.56
C ILE A 30 2.37 4.08 9.90
N VAL A 31 3.22 3.75 8.93
CA VAL A 31 4.13 4.69 8.26
C VAL A 31 3.35 5.65 7.36
N ASN A 32 2.21 5.24 6.81
CA ASN A 32 1.50 6.04 5.83
C ASN A 32 0.63 7.14 6.41
N TRP A 33 0.38 7.22 7.72
CA TRP A 33 -0.44 8.30 8.32
C TRP A 33 0.15 8.95 9.58
N ILE A 34 1.12 8.33 10.26
CA ILE A 34 1.75 8.96 11.43
C ILE A 34 2.52 10.23 11.04
N PRO A 35 2.33 11.36 11.74
CA PRO A 35 3.12 12.58 11.52
C PRO A 35 4.63 12.35 11.65
N GLY A 36 5.43 12.89 10.72
CA GLY A 36 6.89 12.78 10.73
C GLY A 36 7.46 11.60 9.95
N MET A 37 6.62 10.67 9.46
CA MET A 37 7.04 9.51 8.67
C MET A 37 7.01 9.75 7.16
N GLU A 38 6.71 10.97 6.68
CA GLU A 38 6.53 11.27 5.26
C GLU A 38 7.79 10.99 4.43
N GLN A 39 8.96 11.37 4.95
CA GLN A 39 10.24 11.15 4.25
C GLN A 39 10.62 9.67 4.23
N VAL A 40 10.30 8.96 5.32
CA VAL A 40 10.54 7.52 5.46
C VAL A 40 9.69 6.75 4.44
N LEU A 41 8.38 7.06 4.37
CA LEU A 41 7.48 6.51 3.37
C LEU A 41 7.97 6.79 1.95
N GLU A 42 8.32 8.05 1.66
CA GLU A 42 8.76 8.45 0.33
C GLU A 42 10.04 7.71 -0.09
N SER A 43 11.03 7.66 0.79
CA SER A 43 12.28 6.92 0.54
C SER A 43 12.01 5.45 0.26
N PHE A 44 11.19 4.81 1.10
CA PHE A 44 10.82 3.41 0.94
C PHE A 44 10.13 3.14 -0.40
N LEU A 45 9.10 3.93 -0.76
CA LEU A 45 8.37 3.76 -2.01
C LEU A 45 9.23 4.03 -3.24
N ARG A 46 10.17 4.99 -3.19
CA ARG A 46 11.12 5.25 -4.28
C ARG A 46 12.07 4.08 -4.48
N GLN A 47 12.62 3.54 -3.41
CA GLN A 47 13.52 2.38 -3.48
C GLN A 47 12.76 1.13 -3.97
N ALA A 48 11.56 0.88 -3.44
CA ALA A 48 10.72 -0.22 -3.92
C ALA A 48 10.42 -0.10 -5.42
N LYS A 49 10.13 1.11 -5.91
CA LYS A 49 9.94 1.36 -7.34
C LYS A 49 11.19 1.07 -8.16
N GLN A 50 12.35 1.54 -7.71
CA GLN A 50 13.63 1.27 -8.38
C GLN A 50 13.94 -0.23 -8.46
N MET A 51 13.52 -0.99 -7.45
CA MET A 51 13.69 -2.45 -7.38
C MET A 51 12.56 -3.24 -8.06
N GLY A 52 11.53 -2.60 -8.59
CA GLY A 52 10.38 -3.27 -9.20
C GLY A 52 9.50 -4.04 -8.20
N LEU A 53 9.39 -3.53 -6.96
CA LEU A 53 8.72 -4.18 -5.82
C LEU A 53 7.38 -3.55 -5.44
N VAL A 54 6.91 -2.53 -6.17
CA VAL A 54 5.69 -1.78 -5.81
C VAL A 54 4.44 -2.67 -5.83
N ASN A 55 4.42 -3.68 -6.70
CA ASN A 55 3.36 -4.69 -6.81
C ASN A 55 3.26 -5.65 -5.59
N ARG A 56 4.06 -5.42 -4.54
CA ARG A 56 4.05 -6.23 -3.31
C ARG A 56 3.85 -5.40 -2.05
N ILE A 57 3.45 -4.15 -2.22
CA ILE A 57 3.16 -3.21 -1.14
C ILE A 57 1.66 -3.11 -0.94
N LEU A 58 1.19 -3.38 0.27
CA LEU A 58 -0.21 -3.38 0.65
C LEU A 58 -0.56 -2.07 1.36
N PHE A 59 -1.68 -1.46 0.99
CA PHE A 59 -2.26 -0.38 1.77
C PHE A 59 -2.87 -0.91 3.07
N GLY A 60 -2.60 -0.22 4.16
CA GLY A 60 -3.31 -0.37 5.42
C GLY A 60 -3.26 0.95 6.17
N THR A 61 -3.98 1.07 7.27
CA THR A 61 -4.07 2.33 8.03
C THR A 61 -3.92 2.15 9.51
N ASP A 62 -3.95 0.92 10.06
CA ASP A 62 -4.03 0.65 11.50
C ASP A 62 -5.00 1.61 12.22
N GLN A 63 -6.09 1.97 11.54
CA GLN A 63 -6.99 2.98 12.04
C GLN A 63 -7.72 2.42 13.25
N MET A 64 -7.30 2.85 14.44
CA MET A 64 -7.98 2.55 15.70
C MET A 64 -9.15 3.52 15.90
N ILE A 65 -8.97 4.53 16.76
CA ILE A 65 -10.01 5.50 17.12
C ILE A 65 -9.93 6.81 16.32
N TRP A 66 -8.85 7.02 15.56
CA TRP A 66 -8.60 8.25 14.79
C TRP A 66 -9.28 8.20 13.43
N ARG A 67 -10.35 8.98 13.24
CA ARG A 67 -11.17 8.94 12.02
C ARG A 67 -10.44 9.51 10.81
N GLU A 68 -9.51 10.42 11.03
CA GLU A 68 -8.79 11.16 9.98
C GLU A 68 -7.66 10.33 9.35
N ALA A 69 -7.22 9.25 10.01
CA ALA A 69 -6.04 8.49 9.60
C ALA A 69 -6.17 7.92 8.18
N ILE A 70 -7.37 7.43 7.80
CA ILE A 70 -7.61 6.94 6.43
C ILE A 70 -7.42 8.07 5.40
N GLY A 71 -8.00 9.24 5.64
CA GLY A 71 -7.90 10.37 4.70
C GLY A 71 -6.46 10.84 4.53
N ILE A 72 -5.70 10.91 5.62
CA ILE A 72 -4.27 11.26 5.61
C ILE A 72 -3.46 10.21 4.84
N ALA A 73 -3.69 8.92 5.13
CA ALA A 73 -3.04 7.80 4.45
C ALA A 73 -3.25 7.83 2.93
N VAL A 74 -4.51 8.00 2.51
CA VAL A 74 -4.89 8.08 1.10
C VAL A 74 -4.23 9.28 0.42
N ASN A 75 -4.30 10.46 1.04
CA ASN A 75 -3.69 11.67 0.49
C ASN A 75 -2.17 11.54 0.35
N ARG A 76 -1.49 10.92 1.32
CA ARG A 76 -0.04 10.71 1.30
C ARG A 76 0.43 9.78 0.20
N ILE A 77 -0.38 8.82 -0.25
CA ILE A 77 -0.06 7.98 -1.41
C ILE A 77 -0.40 8.72 -2.71
N ASN A 78 -1.56 9.38 -2.76
CA ASN A 78 -1.98 10.14 -3.94
C ASN A 78 -1.02 11.28 -4.29
N SER A 79 -0.40 11.93 -3.30
CA SER A 79 0.56 13.02 -3.51
C SER A 79 1.93 12.58 -4.04
N ARG A 80 2.15 11.28 -4.31
CA ARG A 80 3.43 10.77 -4.82
C ARG A 80 3.42 10.78 -6.35
N ASP A 81 4.02 11.80 -6.94
CA ASP A 81 4.03 11.98 -8.40
C ASP A 81 4.92 10.98 -9.14
N PHE A 82 5.87 10.35 -8.44
CA PHE A 82 6.72 9.31 -9.01
C PHE A 82 6.00 7.96 -9.16
N LEU A 83 4.83 7.77 -8.52
CA LEU A 83 3.98 6.60 -8.72
C LEU A 83 2.96 6.88 -9.82
N THR A 84 2.83 5.93 -10.73
CA THR A 84 1.80 5.89 -11.77
C THR A 84 0.42 5.67 -11.14
N ALA A 85 -0.64 5.92 -11.91
CA ALA A 85 -2.00 5.63 -11.46
C ALA A 85 -2.22 4.14 -11.20
N GLU A 86 -1.58 3.27 -12.00
CA GLU A 86 -1.63 1.82 -11.85
C GLU A 86 -0.95 1.38 -10.54
N GLU A 87 0.29 1.80 -10.30
CA GLU A 87 1.00 1.50 -9.04
C GLU A 87 0.25 1.99 -7.80
N LYS A 88 -0.44 3.14 -7.88
CA LYS A 88 -1.29 3.61 -6.78
C LYS A 88 -2.50 2.69 -6.58
N ALA A 89 -3.17 2.28 -7.66
CA ALA A 89 -4.29 1.34 -7.60
C ALA A 89 -3.88 -0.03 -7.05
N ASP A 90 -2.68 -0.49 -7.42
CA ASP A 90 -2.06 -1.70 -6.92
C ASP A 90 -1.85 -1.65 -5.41
N ILE A 91 -1.22 -0.58 -4.91
CA ILE A 91 -1.04 -0.35 -3.48
C ILE A 91 -2.39 -0.34 -2.76
N PHE A 92 -3.38 0.39 -3.29
CA PHE A 92 -4.69 0.52 -2.65
C PHE A 92 -5.53 -0.76 -2.67
N TYR A 93 -5.33 -1.65 -3.64
CA TYR A 93 -6.26 -2.77 -3.83
C TYR A 93 -5.63 -4.01 -4.47
N TYR A 94 -5.08 -3.91 -5.69
CA TYR A 94 -4.78 -5.13 -6.47
C TYR A 94 -3.69 -6.00 -5.85
N ASN A 95 -2.70 -5.41 -5.17
CA ASN A 95 -1.69 -6.19 -4.46
C ASN A 95 -2.30 -7.02 -3.32
N ALA A 96 -3.31 -6.47 -2.63
CA ALA A 96 -4.02 -7.20 -1.58
C ALA A 96 -4.92 -8.29 -2.18
N ALA A 97 -5.54 -8.02 -3.33
CA ALA A 97 -6.35 -9.00 -4.05
C ALA A 97 -5.50 -10.21 -4.47
N GLU A 98 -4.31 -9.98 -5.04
CA GLU A 98 -3.36 -11.03 -5.40
C GLU A 98 -2.85 -11.78 -4.15
N PHE A 99 -2.39 -11.05 -3.13
CA PHE A 99 -1.86 -11.64 -1.90
C PHE A 99 -2.87 -12.55 -1.18
N LEU A 100 -4.14 -12.14 -1.16
CA LEU A 100 -5.21 -12.91 -0.52
C LEU A 100 -5.82 -13.98 -1.44
N GLY A 101 -5.43 -14.03 -2.71
CA GLY A 101 -5.99 -14.95 -3.69
C GLY A 101 -7.49 -14.71 -3.94
N LEU A 102 -7.89 -13.45 -4.10
CA LEU A 102 -9.28 -13.13 -4.40
C LEU A 102 -9.65 -13.58 -5.82
N GLU A 103 -10.78 -14.28 -5.93
CA GLU A 103 -11.34 -14.72 -7.20
C GLU A 103 -11.89 -13.53 -8.02
N GLU A 104 -11.97 -13.71 -9.34
CA GLU A 104 -12.41 -12.65 -10.27
C GLU A 104 -13.84 -12.15 -9.99
N ASP A 105 -14.72 -13.03 -9.55
CA ASP A 105 -16.10 -12.70 -9.20
C ASP A 105 -16.18 -11.80 -7.95
N VAL A 106 -15.34 -12.07 -6.94
CA VAL A 106 -15.20 -11.24 -5.73
C VAL A 106 -14.65 -9.86 -6.10
N ILE A 107 -13.62 -9.79 -6.94
CA ILE A 107 -13.07 -8.53 -7.43
C ILE A 107 -14.13 -7.73 -8.20
N GLY A 108 -14.90 -8.41 -9.05
CA GLY A 108 -16.03 -7.83 -9.78
C GLY A 108 -17.08 -7.21 -8.86
N GLN A 109 -17.45 -7.90 -7.78
CA GLN A 109 -18.40 -7.41 -6.78
C GLN A 109 -17.89 -6.15 -6.07
N HIS A 110 -16.63 -6.12 -5.62
CA HIS A 110 -16.03 -4.94 -5.00
C HIS A 110 -16.07 -3.71 -5.92
N HIS A 111 -15.76 -3.89 -7.21
CA HIS A 111 -15.82 -2.80 -8.17
C HIS A 111 -17.25 -2.33 -8.48
N GLN A 112 -18.22 -3.25 -8.45
CA GLN A 112 -19.63 -2.89 -8.59
C GLN A 112 -20.10 -2.00 -7.42
N MET A 113 -19.74 -2.35 -6.19
CA MET A 113 -20.08 -1.53 -4.99
C MET A 113 -19.58 -0.08 -5.13
N VAL A 114 -18.38 0.12 -5.68
CA VAL A 114 -17.84 1.48 -5.92
C VAL A 114 -18.66 2.25 -6.96
N ARG A 115 -19.15 1.58 -8.00
CA ARG A 115 -19.99 2.23 -9.04
C ARG A 115 -21.34 2.63 -8.48
N GLU A 116 -21.95 1.79 -7.65
CA GLU A 116 -23.23 2.06 -6.99
C GLU A 116 -23.15 3.24 -6.03
N VAL A 117 -22.05 3.37 -5.28
CA VAL A 117 -21.80 4.53 -4.41
C VAL A 117 -21.64 5.83 -5.20
N LYS A 118 -21.09 5.80 -6.42
CA LYS A 118 -20.89 6.99 -7.27
C LYS A 118 -22.11 7.36 -8.13
N GLY A 119 -23.07 6.47 -8.26
CA GLY A 119 -24.30 6.67 -9.04
C GLY A 119 -25.46 7.28 -8.24
N ASN A 120 -25.31 7.42 -6.93
CA ASN A 120 -26.18 8.16 -6.01
C ASN A 120 -25.56 9.51 -5.62
#